data_AF-A0A929E7T4-F1
#
_entry.id   AF-A0A929E7T4-F1
#
_cell.length_a   1.000
_cell.length_b   1.000
_cell.length_c   1.000
_cell.angle_alpha   90.00
_cell.angle_beta   90.00
_cell.angle_gamma   90.00
#
_symmetry.space_group_name_H-M   'P 1'
#
loop_
_entity.id
_entity.type
_entity.pdbx_description
1 polymer ?
#
loop_
_entity_poly.entity_id
_entity_poly.type
_entity_poly.pdbx_seq_one_letter_code
_entity_poly.pdbx_strand_id
1 'polypeptide(L)'
;SGVVQAFDAAGYDVILIETVGAGQAEVDIARLAHTTLVVEAPGLGDDIQAIKAGILEIADILVINKADRSGVENTEQALKGMLSLAHPVERVFHHHGRVEEVAPFQAEPTADQEIWIPPIQRTVAIEGIGIADLRDHINQHQTYLQQSGGWKQRELARIQNELNNLIQIKLTDQWRRRLSPQDYQDTLEQLIQRQISPYEAADLLVDGESET
;
A
#
# COMPACT_ATOMS: atom_id res chain seq x y z
N SER A 1 -10.66 0.79 -5.76
CA SER A 1 -10.23 1.89 -6.66
C SER A 1 -11.35 2.85 -6.99
N GLY A 2 -12.49 2.40 -7.55
CA GLY A 2 -13.54 3.31 -8.05
C GLY A 2 -14.13 4.33 -7.06
N VAL A 3 -14.09 4.06 -5.75
CA VAL A 3 -14.60 5.00 -4.73
C VAL A 3 -13.68 6.22 -4.57
N VAL A 4 -12.35 6.04 -4.60
CA VAL A 4 -11.39 7.15 -4.46
C VAL A 4 -11.51 8.10 -5.66
N GLN A 5 -11.58 7.55 -6.87
CA GLN A 5 -11.82 8.34 -8.08
C GLN A 5 -13.17 9.07 -8.07
N ALA A 6 -14.21 8.47 -7.51
CA ALA A 6 -15.52 9.12 -7.42
C ALA A 6 -15.46 10.36 -6.52
N PHE A 7 -14.74 10.30 -5.39
CA PHE A 7 -14.51 11.45 -4.52
C PHE A 7 -13.62 12.50 -5.17
N ASP A 8 -12.56 12.08 -5.87
CA ASP A 8 -11.67 12.98 -6.61
C ASP A 8 -12.44 13.73 -7.74
N ALA A 9 -13.21 12.99 -8.55
CA ALA A 9 -14.05 13.56 -9.60
C ALA A 9 -15.21 14.44 -9.06
N ALA A 10 -15.66 14.19 -7.83
CA ALA A 10 -16.62 15.02 -7.14
C ALA A 10 -16.00 16.30 -6.54
N GLY A 11 -14.68 16.49 -6.67
CA GLY A 11 -13.97 17.70 -6.23
C GLY A 11 -13.64 17.73 -4.74
N TYR A 12 -13.51 16.58 -4.08
CA TYR A 12 -13.01 16.54 -2.70
C TYR A 12 -11.49 16.70 -2.68
N ASP A 13 -11.00 17.72 -1.98
CA ASP A 13 -9.56 18.01 -1.88
C ASP A 13 -8.80 16.98 -1.01
N VAL A 14 -9.49 16.37 -0.04
CA VAL A 14 -8.91 15.42 0.93
C VAL A 14 -9.77 14.17 0.98
N ILE A 15 -9.14 13.03 0.72
CA ILE A 15 -9.77 11.71 0.76
C ILE A 15 -9.03 10.87 1.81
N LEU A 16 -9.72 10.53 2.90
CA LEU A 16 -9.19 9.64 3.93
C LEU A 16 -9.59 8.20 3.62
N ILE A 17 -8.60 7.31 3.63
CA ILE A 17 -8.79 5.87 3.40
C ILE A 17 -8.40 5.14 4.68
N GLU A 18 -9.36 4.46 5.29
CA GLU A 18 -9.14 3.60 6.46
C GLU A 18 -9.11 2.13 6.02
N THR A 19 -8.12 1.38 6.51
CA THR A 19 -8.05 -0.07 6.33
C THR A 19 -8.59 -0.77 7.57
N VAL A 20 -9.13 -1.98 7.40
CA VAL A 20 -9.69 -2.79 8.50
C VAL A 20 -8.62 -3.49 9.34
N GLY A 21 -7.34 -3.38 8.97
CA GLY A 21 -6.21 -4.01 9.64
C GLY A 21 -4.88 -3.66 8.98
N ALA A 22 -3.85 -4.48 9.23
CA ALA A 22 -2.48 -4.30 8.77
C ALA A 22 -1.92 -5.53 8.03
N GLY A 23 -2.78 -6.27 7.31
CA GLY A 23 -2.36 -7.35 6.44
C GLY A 23 -1.72 -6.85 5.15
N GLN A 24 -1.27 -7.77 4.29
CA GLN A 24 -0.56 -7.42 3.05
C GLN A 24 -1.44 -6.62 2.09
N ALA A 25 -2.71 -7.01 1.96
CA ALA A 25 -3.66 -6.29 1.11
C ALA A 25 -3.89 -4.85 1.62
N GLU A 26 -3.97 -4.66 2.94
CA GLU A 26 -4.11 -3.35 3.56
C GLU A 26 -2.86 -2.48 3.37
N VAL A 27 -1.67 -3.07 3.52
CA VAL A 27 -0.38 -2.40 3.25
C VAL A 27 -0.30 -1.94 1.79
N ASP A 28 -0.71 -2.79 0.85
CA ASP A 28 -0.68 -2.46 -0.58
C ASP A 28 -1.64 -1.29 -0.90
N ILE A 29 -2.82 -1.26 -0.28
CA ILE A 29 -3.76 -0.14 -0.39
C ILE A 29 -3.15 1.14 0.20
N ALA A 30 -2.57 1.05 1.39
CA ALA A 30 -1.98 2.18 2.10
C ALA A 30 -0.80 2.81 1.35
N ARG A 31 -0.02 2.02 0.58
CA ARG A 31 1.08 2.51 -0.27
C ARG A 31 0.64 3.42 -1.40
N LEU A 32 -0.62 3.36 -1.82
CA LEU A 32 -1.16 4.19 -2.91
C LEU A 32 -1.54 5.60 -2.44
N ALA A 33 -1.56 5.85 -1.12
CA ALA A 33 -1.88 7.16 -0.58
C ALA A 33 -0.69 8.13 -0.69
N HIS A 34 -1.01 9.42 -0.86
CA HIS A 34 0.01 10.48 -0.78
C HIS A 34 0.65 10.55 0.61
N THR A 35 -0.10 10.31 1.68
CA THR A 35 0.42 10.26 3.04
C THR A 35 -0.22 9.09 3.77
N THR A 36 0.61 8.24 4.35
CA THR A 36 0.17 7.05 5.10
C THR A 36 0.43 7.26 6.58
N LEU A 37 -0.64 7.19 7.38
CA LEU A 37 -0.57 7.22 8.84
C LEU A 37 -0.60 5.80 9.37
N VAL A 38 0.36 5.44 10.21
CA VAL A 38 0.31 4.18 10.98
C VAL A 38 -0.02 4.53 12.42
N VAL A 39 -1.14 4.01 12.91
CA VAL A 39 -1.70 4.36 14.22
C VAL A 39 -1.58 3.17 15.17
N GLU A 40 -0.90 3.39 16.30
CA GLU A 40 -0.60 2.39 17.32
C GLU A 40 -1.07 2.88 18.70
N ALA A 41 -1.32 1.97 19.64
CA ALA A 41 -1.71 2.33 21.01
C ALA A 41 -0.76 1.76 22.07
N PRO A 42 -0.51 2.46 23.20
CA PRO A 42 0.38 1.98 24.25
C PRO A 42 -0.11 0.69 24.94
N GLY A 43 0.85 -0.13 25.39
CA GLY A 43 0.61 -1.19 26.37
C GLY A 43 0.05 -2.50 25.81
N LEU A 44 -0.09 -2.63 24.49
CA LEU A 44 -0.31 -3.91 23.85
C LEU A 44 1.06 -4.60 23.71
N GLY A 45 1.42 -5.42 24.71
CA GLY A 45 2.79 -5.90 24.97
C GLY A 45 3.46 -6.75 23.87
N ASP A 46 2.71 -7.15 22.83
CA ASP A 46 3.21 -7.88 21.65
C ASP A 46 3.30 -6.98 20.38
N ASP A 47 2.81 -5.74 20.43
CA ASP A 47 2.45 -4.97 19.22
C ASP A 47 3.65 -4.38 18.49
N ILE A 48 4.76 -4.14 19.18
CA ILE A 48 5.99 -3.72 18.52
C ILE A 48 6.56 -4.87 17.66
N GLN A 49 6.33 -6.14 18.01
CA GLN A 49 6.66 -7.27 17.11
C GLN A 49 5.60 -7.47 16.01
N ALA A 50 4.36 -7.05 16.23
CA ALA A 50 3.27 -7.08 15.24
C ALA A 50 3.40 -5.98 14.18
N ILE A 51 4.06 -4.87 14.53
CA ILE A 51 4.64 -3.91 13.59
C ILE A 51 5.77 -4.62 12.84
N LYS A 52 5.37 -5.43 11.85
CA LYS A 52 6.26 -6.07 10.90
C LYS A 52 7.07 -4.97 10.21
N ALA A 53 8.31 -5.29 9.83
CA ALA A 53 9.17 -4.39 9.05
C ALA A 53 8.41 -3.67 7.92
N GLY A 54 7.52 -4.38 7.22
CA GLY A 54 6.70 -3.83 6.13
C GLY A 54 5.67 -2.74 6.49
N ILE A 55 5.26 -2.59 7.75
CA ILE A 55 4.30 -1.53 8.16
C ILE A 55 5.06 -0.22 8.43
N LEU A 56 6.22 -0.27 9.07
CA LEU A 56 7.04 0.94 9.28
C LEU A 56 7.62 1.48 7.99
N GLU A 57 7.96 0.59 7.05
CA GLU A 57 8.42 0.97 5.72
C GLU A 57 7.40 1.82 4.94
N ILE A 58 6.11 1.71 5.27
CA ILE A 58 5.04 2.47 4.62
C ILE A 58 4.53 3.65 5.44
N ALA A 59 5.04 3.87 6.65
CA ALA A 59 4.61 5.00 7.46
C ALA A 59 5.24 6.31 6.93
N ASP A 60 4.43 7.30 6.60
CA ASP A 60 4.93 8.68 6.40
C ASP A 60 4.88 9.44 7.73
N ILE A 61 3.95 9.07 8.60
CA ILE A 61 3.79 9.58 9.96
C ILE A 61 3.36 8.42 10.85
N LEU A 62 4.01 8.30 12.00
CA LEU A 62 3.63 7.35 13.05
C LEU A 62 2.78 8.06 14.09
N VAL A 63 1.68 7.45 14.51
CA VAL A 63 0.77 8.01 15.50
C VAL A 63 0.67 7.07 16.68
N ILE A 64 0.93 7.55 17.89
CA ILE A 64 0.64 6.84 19.14
C ILE A 64 -0.66 7.41 19.71
N ASN A 65 -1.77 6.73 19.45
CA ASN A 65 -3.09 7.10 19.97
C ASN A 65 -3.34 6.49 21.36
N LYS A 66 -4.22 7.11 22.15
CA LYS A 66 -4.41 6.81 23.58
C LYS A 66 -3.13 7.06 24.39
N ALA A 67 -2.45 8.16 24.07
CA ALA A 67 -1.20 8.58 24.72
C ALA A 67 -1.36 8.95 26.21
N ASP A 68 -2.59 8.99 26.71
CA ASP A 68 -2.95 9.07 28.13
C ASP A 68 -2.66 7.78 28.91
N ARG A 69 -2.41 6.66 28.21
CA ARG A 69 -2.18 5.35 28.83
C ARG A 69 -0.73 5.14 29.25
N SER A 70 -0.56 4.35 30.31
CA SER A 70 0.76 3.89 30.75
C SER A 70 1.50 3.14 29.65
N GLY A 71 2.80 3.37 29.54
CA GLY A 71 3.66 2.70 28.55
C GLY A 71 3.81 3.46 27.23
N VAL A 72 3.23 4.66 27.11
CA VAL A 72 3.39 5.53 25.93
C VAL A 72 4.85 5.88 25.66
N GLU A 73 5.65 6.09 26.71
CA GLU A 73 7.09 6.35 26.59
C GLU A 73 7.83 5.16 26.01
N ASN A 74 7.49 3.95 26.46
CA ASN A 74 8.10 2.71 25.96
C ASN A 74 7.77 2.49 24.48
N THR A 75 6.51 2.68 24.09
CA THR A 75 6.07 2.60 22.69
C THR A 75 6.81 3.61 21.82
N GLU A 76 6.94 4.86 22.27
CA GLU A 76 7.67 5.89 21.52
C GLU A 76 9.16 5.53 21.38
N GLN A 77 9.82 5.10 22.45
CA GLN A 77 11.22 4.69 22.39
C GLN A 77 11.44 3.52 21.42
N ALA A 78 10.53 2.54 21.41
CA ALA A 78 10.59 1.42 20.50
C ALA A 78 10.45 1.86 19.03
N LEU A 79 9.46 2.71 18.72
CA LEU A 79 9.26 3.25 17.37
C LEU A 79 10.48 4.07 16.91
N LYS A 80 11.05 4.91 17.79
CA LYS A 80 12.30 5.65 17.50
C LYS A 80 13.46 4.70 17.21
N GLY A 81 13.60 3.64 18.00
CA GLY A 81 14.60 2.60 17.80
C GLY A 81 14.46 1.92 16.43
N MET A 82 13.24 1.57 16.03
CA MET A 82 12.97 0.94 14.74
C MET A 82 13.26 1.87 13.55
N LEU A 83 12.84 3.14 13.63
CA LEU A 83 13.16 4.14 12.61
C LEU A 83 14.67 4.33 12.43
N SER A 84 15.43 4.33 13.54
CA SER A 84 16.88 4.49 13.49
C SER A 84 17.59 3.31 12.80
N LEU A 85 17.00 2.12 12.86
CA LEU A 85 17.52 0.91 12.23
C LEU A 85 17.13 0.81 10.75
N ALA A 86 15.90 1.24 10.42
CA ALA A 86 15.37 1.19 9.06
C ALA A 86 16.19 2.02 8.06
N HIS A 87 16.93 3.04 8.54
CA HIS A 87 17.54 4.10 7.73
C HIS A 87 16.51 4.83 6.83
N PRO A 88 16.72 6.09 6.45
CA PRO A 88 15.83 6.77 5.53
C PRO A 88 16.01 6.18 4.11
N VAL A 89 15.39 5.04 3.85
CA VAL A 89 15.41 4.42 2.52
C VAL A 89 14.31 5.07 1.70
N GLU A 90 14.67 5.58 0.54
CA GLU A 90 13.72 6.03 -0.47
C GLU A 90 12.69 4.91 -0.72
N ARG A 91 11.39 5.23 -0.67
CA ARG A 91 10.34 4.22 -0.85
C ARG A 91 10.45 3.60 -2.23
N VAL A 92 10.87 2.34 -2.30
CA VAL A 92 10.83 1.56 -3.53
C VAL A 92 9.45 0.95 -3.69
N PHE A 93 8.74 1.34 -4.74
CA PHE A 93 7.43 0.79 -5.08
C PHE A 93 7.60 -0.60 -5.70
N HIS A 94 7.48 -1.65 -4.90
CA HIS A 94 7.44 -3.03 -5.40
C HIS A 94 5.99 -3.50 -5.53
N HIS A 95 5.60 -3.85 -6.76
CA HIS A 95 4.33 -4.53 -7.04
C HIS A 95 4.55 -6.05 -7.02
N HIS A 96 3.71 -6.79 -6.32
CA HIS A 96 3.85 -8.24 -6.16
C HIS A 96 3.92 -8.98 -7.50
N GLY A 97 4.89 -9.90 -7.60
CA GLY A 97 4.89 -11.02 -8.54
C GLY A 97 5.57 -10.82 -9.89
N ARG A 98 5.94 -9.60 -10.27
CA ARG A 98 6.73 -9.35 -11.48
C ARG A 98 7.80 -8.34 -11.14
N VAL A 99 9.07 -8.77 -11.23
CA VAL A 99 10.21 -7.87 -11.30
C VAL A 99 10.14 -7.17 -12.65
N GLU A 100 9.17 -6.26 -12.81
CA GLU A 100 9.39 -5.20 -13.77
C GLU A 100 10.35 -4.24 -13.10
N GLU A 101 11.59 -4.27 -13.55
CA GLU A 101 12.43 -3.08 -13.54
C GLU A 101 11.68 -1.99 -14.32
N VAL A 102 10.66 -1.39 -13.70
CA VAL A 102 10.31 -0.02 -14.02
C VAL A 102 11.56 0.72 -13.60
N ALA A 103 12.42 1.01 -14.58
CA ALA A 103 13.62 1.79 -14.37
C ALA A 103 13.19 2.94 -13.46
N PRO A 104 13.77 3.06 -12.24
CA PRO A 104 13.39 4.13 -11.35
C PRO A 104 13.43 5.39 -12.19
N PHE A 105 12.41 6.26 -12.06
CA PHE A 105 12.53 7.59 -12.62
C PHE A 105 13.82 8.16 -12.03
N GLN A 106 14.89 8.16 -12.82
CA GLN A 106 16.19 8.68 -12.43
C GLN A 106 16.04 10.20 -12.45
N ALA A 107 15.35 10.74 -11.45
CA ALA A 107 15.77 12.02 -10.92
C ALA A 107 17.19 11.76 -10.42
N GLU A 108 18.19 12.39 -11.04
CA GLU A 108 19.53 12.35 -10.47
C GLU A 108 19.43 12.77 -9.00
N PRO A 109 19.90 11.94 -8.05
CA PRO A 109 19.85 12.30 -6.64
C PRO A 109 20.76 13.53 -6.48
N THR A 110 20.16 14.71 -6.40
CA THR A 110 20.88 15.90 -6.02
C THR A 110 21.29 15.71 -4.57
N ALA A 111 22.58 15.83 -4.27
CA ALA A 111 23.20 15.54 -2.97
C ALA A 111 22.61 16.33 -1.76
N ASP A 112 21.66 17.24 -2.00
CA ASP A 112 20.98 18.08 -1.03
C ASP A 112 19.49 17.71 -0.79
N GLN A 113 18.98 16.58 -1.28
CA GLN A 113 17.60 16.18 -0.99
C GLN A 113 17.47 15.72 0.48
N GLU A 114 16.87 16.59 1.30
CA GLU A 114 16.55 16.34 2.70
C GLU A 114 15.60 15.14 2.79
N ILE A 115 16.04 14.03 3.41
CA ILE A 115 15.24 12.81 3.44
C ILE A 115 14.12 12.96 4.48
N TRP A 116 12.87 12.67 4.10
CA TRP A 116 11.75 12.67 5.05
C TRP A 116 11.89 11.56 6.09
N ILE A 117 12.01 11.96 7.35
CA ILE A 117 12.01 11.04 8.50
C ILE A 117 10.61 11.08 9.11
N PRO A 118 9.87 9.95 9.14
CA PRO A 118 8.52 9.91 9.69
C PRO A 118 8.47 10.42 11.14
N PRO A 119 7.71 11.51 11.43
CA PRO A 119 7.54 11.97 12.79
C PRO A 119 6.67 10.99 13.58
N ILE A 120 6.88 10.95 14.90
CA ILE A 120 6.04 10.19 15.83
C ILE A 120 5.16 11.18 16.60
N GLN A 121 3.86 11.18 16.31
CA GLN A 121 2.88 12.07 16.92
C GLN A 121 2.07 11.35 17.99
N ARG A 122 2.01 11.90 19.20
CA ARG A 122 1.11 11.41 20.26
C ARG A 122 -0.28 12.01 20.10
N THR A 123 -1.32 11.21 20.33
CA THR A 123 -2.71 11.68 20.31
C THR A 123 -3.55 11.05 21.42
N VAL A 124 -4.58 11.77 21.85
CA VAL A 124 -5.72 11.23 22.61
C VAL A 124 -6.96 11.60 21.79
N ALA A 125 -7.28 10.77 20.80
CA ALA A 125 -8.23 11.12 19.74
C ALA A 125 -9.62 11.49 20.30
N ILE A 126 -10.08 10.80 21.35
CA ILE A 126 -11.38 11.06 21.98
C ILE A 126 -11.45 12.42 22.70
N GLU A 127 -10.30 13.01 23.03
CA GLU A 127 -10.19 14.33 23.66
C GLU A 127 -9.72 15.40 22.65
N GLY A 128 -9.43 15.02 21.41
CA GLY A 128 -8.90 15.92 20.38
C GLY A 128 -7.44 16.35 20.59
N ILE A 129 -6.75 15.80 21.59
CA ILE A 129 -5.36 16.17 21.92
C ILE A 129 -4.40 15.63 20.85
N GLY A 130 -3.49 16.48 20.36
CA GLY A 130 -2.47 16.14 19.36
C GLY A 130 -2.98 16.05 17.91
N ILE A 131 -4.29 16.25 17.67
CA ILE A 131 -4.87 16.19 16.32
C ILE A 131 -4.45 17.39 15.46
N ALA A 132 -4.31 18.57 16.06
CA ALA A 132 -3.79 19.74 15.34
C ALA A 132 -2.35 19.53 14.88
N ASP A 133 -1.48 19.02 15.77
CA ASP A 133 -0.09 18.72 15.44
C ASP A 133 0.00 17.60 14.38
N LEU A 134 -0.86 16.59 14.45
CA LEU A 134 -0.96 15.54 13.43
C LEU A 134 -1.29 16.13 12.05
N ARG A 135 -2.27 17.02 11.97
CA ARG A 135 -2.62 17.72 10.73
C ARG A 135 -1.43 18.54 10.20
N ASP A 136 -0.70 19.20 11.08
CA ASP A 136 0.45 20.01 10.69
C ASP A 136 1.58 19.13 10.11
N HIS A 137 1.82 17.94 10.66
CA HIS A 137 2.72 16.95 10.06
C HIS A 137 2.23 16.45 8.69
N ILE A 138 0.92 16.24 8.49
CA ILE A 138 0.36 15.87 7.18
C ILE A 138 0.64 16.97 6.14
N ASN A 139 0.44 18.23 6.51
CA ASN A 139 0.71 19.38 5.63
C ASN A 139 2.21 19.53 5.31
N GLN A 140 3.08 19.29 6.29
CA GLN A 140 4.52 19.29 6.09
C GLN A 140 4.94 18.18 5.12
N HIS A 141 4.41 16.97 5.27
CA HIS A 141 4.70 15.86 4.37
C HIS A 141 4.19 16.12 2.95
N GLN A 142 2.99 16.69 2.80
CA GLN A 142 2.48 17.14 1.51
C GLN A 142 3.44 18.13 0.84
N THR A 143 3.91 19.13 1.59
CA THR A 143 4.86 20.14 1.09
C THR A 143 6.17 19.49 0.66
N TYR A 144 6.70 18.58 1.48
CA TYR A 144 7.88 17.79 1.17
C TYR A 144 7.71 16.99 -0.14
N LEU A 145 6.59 16.30 -0.33
CA LEU A 145 6.33 15.54 -1.55
C LEU A 145 6.22 16.42 -2.79
N GLN A 146 5.66 17.62 -2.67
CA GLN A 146 5.56 18.57 -3.78
C GLN A 146 6.94 19.12 -4.16
N GLN A 147 7.80 19.41 -3.18
CA GLN A 147 9.14 19.95 -3.40
C GLN A 147 10.13 18.89 -3.89
N SER A 148 10.06 17.68 -3.35
CA SER A 148 10.91 16.54 -3.76
C SER A 148 10.49 15.92 -5.09
N GLY A 149 9.29 16.23 -5.60
CA GLY A 149 8.70 15.58 -6.76
C GLY A 149 8.03 14.23 -6.46
N GLY A 150 8.11 13.75 -5.21
CA GLY A 150 7.48 12.51 -4.75
C GLY A 150 5.95 12.50 -4.92
N TRP A 151 5.30 13.66 -4.93
CA TRP A 151 3.86 13.78 -5.20
C TRP A 151 3.49 13.20 -6.56
N LYS A 152 4.18 13.66 -7.62
CA LYS A 152 3.91 13.22 -8.99
C LYS A 152 4.26 11.75 -9.19
N GLN A 153 5.32 11.27 -8.55
CA GLN A 153 5.72 9.86 -8.58
C GLN A 153 4.64 8.95 -7.98
N ARG A 154 4.13 9.30 -6.79
CA ARG A 154 3.04 8.55 -6.13
C ARG A 154 1.76 8.54 -6.97
N GLU A 155 1.41 9.68 -7.55
CA GLU A 155 0.23 9.78 -8.42
C GLU A 155 0.37 8.92 -9.69
N LEU A 156 1.54 8.92 -10.33
CA LEU A 156 1.80 8.04 -11.47
C LEU A 156 1.71 6.57 -11.09
N ALA A 157 2.30 6.16 -9.97
CA ALA A 157 2.22 4.79 -9.48
C ALA A 157 0.76 4.39 -9.22
N ARG A 158 -0.04 5.27 -8.60
CA ARG A 158 -1.47 5.03 -8.36
C ARG A 158 -2.24 4.82 -9.65
N ILE A 159 -2.06 5.70 -10.65
CA ILE A 159 -2.72 5.60 -11.97
C ILE A 159 -2.29 4.32 -12.69
N GLN A 160 -1.00 3.97 -12.67
CA GLN A 160 -0.50 2.75 -13.29
C GLN A 160 -1.13 1.49 -12.67
N ASN A 161 -1.20 1.43 -11.34
CA ASN A 161 -1.85 0.31 -10.64
C ASN A 161 -3.32 0.19 -10.99
N GLU A 162 -4.02 1.32 -11.06
CA GLU A 162 -5.42 1.35 -11.45
C GLU A 162 -5.63 0.87 -12.89
N LEU A 163 -4.81 1.35 -13.83
CA LEU A 163 -4.85 0.92 -15.22
C LEU A 163 -4.60 -0.59 -15.33
N ASN A 164 -3.57 -1.11 -14.66
CA ASN A 164 -3.25 -2.53 -14.66
C ASN A 164 -4.38 -3.38 -14.09
N ASN A 165 -4.99 -2.94 -12.99
CA ASN A 165 -6.16 -3.61 -12.40
C ASN A 165 -7.35 -3.63 -13.38
N LEU A 166 -7.63 -2.51 -14.06
CA LEU A 166 -8.70 -2.44 -15.06
C LEU A 166 -8.41 -3.34 -16.27
N ILE A 167 -7.16 -3.41 -16.73
CA ILE A 167 -6.73 -4.30 -17.80
C ILE A 167 -6.97 -5.75 -17.39
N GLN A 168 -6.52 -6.16 -16.20
CA GLN A 168 -6.74 -7.53 -15.69
C GLN A 168 -8.24 -7.87 -15.63
N ILE A 169 -9.07 -6.99 -15.07
CA ILE A 169 -10.53 -7.21 -15.02
C ILE A 169 -11.11 -7.41 -16.41
N LYS A 170 -10.74 -6.55 -17.37
CA LYS A 170 -11.26 -6.64 -18.75
C LYS A 170 -10.77 -7.89 -19.48
N LEU A 171 -9.50 -8.25 -19.33
CA LEU A 171 -8.94 -9.47 -19.92
C LEU A 171 -9.62 -10.71 -19.36
N THR A 172 -9.80 -10.79 -18.04
CA THR A 172 -10.49 -11.92 -17.40
C THR A 172 -11.95 -12.02 -17.83
N ASP A 173 -12.68 -10.89 -17.93
CA ASP A 173 -14.07 -10.88 -18.41
C ASP A 173 -14.16 -11.29 -19.89
N GLN A 174 -13.24 -10.82 -20.74
CA GLN A 174 -13.18 -11.23 -22.14
C GLN A 174 -12.90 -12.72 -22.30
N TRP A 175 -11.91 -13.24 -21.57
CA TRP A 175 -11.57 -14.66 -21.55
C TRP A 175 -12.76 -15.52 -21.07
N ARG A 176 -13.41 -15.15 -19.95
CA ARG A 176 -14.58 -15.89 -19.44
C ARG A 176 -15.77 -15.93 -20.40
N ARG A 177 -15.93 -14.92 -21.26
CA ARG A 177 -17.04 -14.88 -22.24
C ARG A 177 -16.79 -15.77 -23.45
N ARG A 178 -15.53 -16.07 -23.76
CA ARG A 178 -15.13 -16.93 -24.87
C ARG A 178 -14.99 -18.38 -24.43
N LEU A 179 -14.61 -18.62 -23.18
CA LEU A 179 -14.49 -19.94 -22.61
C LEU A 179 -15.85 -20.66 -22.54
N SER A 180 -15.91 -21.86 -23.12
CA SER A 180 -17.06 -22.75 -22.97
C SER A 180 -17.18 -23.20 -21.50
N PRO A 181 -18.39 -23.21 -20.92
CA PRO A 181 -18.61 -23.80 -19.60
C PRO A 181 -18.17 -25.27 -19.50
N GLN A 182 -18.24 -26.00 -20.61
CA GLN A 182 -17.84 -27.41 -20.66
C GLN A 182 -16.33 -27.57 -20.56
N ASP A 183 -15.57 -26.82 -21.35
CA ASP A 183 -14.10 -26.91 -21.37
C ASP A 183 -13.50 -26.56 -20.00
N TYR A 184 -14.11 -25.59 -19.31
CA TYR A 184 -13.75 -25.26 -17.92
C TYR A 184 -14.02 -26.42 -16.96
N GLN A 185 -15.18 -27.07 -17.06
CA GLN A 185 -15.55 -28.20 -16.20
C GLN A 185 -14.64 -29.40 -16.46
N ASP A 186 -14.40 -29.76 -17.72
CA ASP A 186 -13.56 -30.88 -18.11
C ASP A 186 -12.12 -30.70 -17.62
N THR A 187 -11.58 -29.47 -17.72
CA THR A 187 -10.23 -29.16 -17.21
C THR A 187 -10.19 -29.23 -15.68
N LEU A 188 -11.23 -28.75 -15.00
CA LEU A 188 -11.32 -28.83 -13.54
C LEU A 188 -11.40 -30.28 -13.04
N GLU A 189 -12.13 -31.15 -13.74
CA GLU A 189 -12.19 -32.58 -13.43
C GLU A 189 -10.82 -33.25 -13.55
N GLN A 190 -10.06 -32.96 -14.62
CA GLN A 190 -8.70 -33.46 -14.80
C GLN A 190 -7.77 -32.99 -13.67
N LEU A 191 -7.92 -31.74 -13.22
CA LEU A 191 -7.17 -31.18 -12.09
C LEU A 191 -7.48 -31.90 -10.77
N ILE A 192 -8.77 -32.11 -10.47
CA ILE A 192 -9.23 -32.82 -9.26
C ILE A 192 -8.72 -34.27 -9.27
N GLN A 193 -8.73 -34.92 -10.43
CA GLN A 193 -8.22 -36.27 -10.63
C GLN A 193 -6.68 -36.33 -10.67
N ARG A 194 -5.99 -35.19 -10.52
CA ARG A 194 -4.52 -35.04 -10.58
C ARG A 194 -3.89 -35.55 -11.88
N GLN A 195 -4.64 -35.47 -12.98
CA GLN A 195 -4.16 -35.83 -14.32
C GLN A 195 -3.30 -34.72 -14.93
N ILE A 196 -3.61 -33.46 -14.58
CA ILE A 196 -2.86 -32.26 -14.97
C ILE A 196 -2.55 -31.41 -13.74
N SER A 197 -1.47 -30.66 -13.79
CA SER A 197 -1.10 -29.69 -12.77
C SER A 197 -1.88 -28.36 -12.91
N PRO A 198 -1.93 -27.51 -11.86
CA PRO A 198 -2.58 -26.20 -11.96
C PRO A 198 -2.00 -25.27 -13.03
N TYR A 199 -0.69 -25.38 -13.30
CA TYR A 199 -0.04 -24.60 -14.35
C TYR A 199 -0.47 -25.08 -15.74
N GLU A 200 -0.42 -26.39 -15.99
CA GLU A 200 -0.87 -26.97 -17.26
C GLU A 200 -2.37 -26.70 -17.52
N ALA A 201 -3.20 -26.76 -16.47
CA ALA A 201 -4.61 -26.40 -16.57
C ALA A 201 -4.81 -24.93 -16.95
N ALA A 202 -4.01 -24.02 -16.40
CA ALA A 202 -4.06 -22.60 -16.76
C ALA A 202 -3.65 -22.38 -18.22
N ASP A 203 -2.53 -22.99 -18.66
CA ASP A 203 -2.07 -22.90 -20.05
C ASP A 203 -3.11 -23.45 -21.02
N LEU A 204 -3.71 -24.62 -20.74
CA LEU A 204 -4.79 -25.20 -21.55
C LEU A 204 -5.99 -24.25 -21.70
N LEU A 205 -6.37 -23.61 -20.61
CA LEU A 205 -7.52 -22.70 -20.59
C LEU A 205 -7.22 -21.32 -21.21
N VAL A 206 -5.97 -20.88 -21.23
CA VAL A 206 -5.55 -19.56 -21.75
C VAL A 206 -5.10 -19.66 -23.22
N ASP A 207 -4.29 -20.67 -23.56
CA ASP A 207 -3.69 -20.84 -24.89
C ASP A 207 -4.60 -21.61 -25.85
N GLY A 208 -5.55 -22.39 -25.34
CA GLY A 208 -6.54 -23.14 -26.13
C GLY A 208 -7.44 -22.28 -27.02
N GLU A 209 -7.39 -20.95 -26.88
CA GLU A 209 -8.09 -19.98 -27.75
C GLU A 209 -7.29 -19.55 -29.01
N SER A 210 -6.05 -20.02 -29.21
CA SER A 210 -5.21 -19.55 -30.33
C SER A 210 -5.49 -20.23 -31.69
N GLU A 211 -6.42 -21.17 -31.77
CA GLU A 211 -6.76 -21.90 -33.02
C GLU A 211 -8.25 -21.76 -33.39
N THR A 212 -8.72 -20.56 -33.73
CA THR A 212 -9.87 -20.35 -34.65
C THR A 212 -9.80 -18.97 -35.31
#